data_AF-A0A1K1WMN5-F1
#
_entry.id   AF-A0A1K1WMN5-F1
#
_cell.length_a   1.000
_cell.length_b   1.000
_cell.length_c   1.000
_cell.angle_alpha   90.00
_cell.angle_beta   90.00
_cell.angle_gamma   90.00
#
_symmetry.space_group_name_H-M   'P 1'
#
loop_
_entity.id
_entity.type
_entity.pdbx_description
1 polymer ?
#
loop_
_entity_poly.entity_id
_entity_poly.type
_entity_poly.pdbx_seq_one_letter_code
_entity_poly.pdbx_strand_id
1 'polypeptide(L)'
;MPEASPTSTDMGRDVDLALALAQGRPTGPAADEVRKRLRSHIWLLVDPAEEYAKDLADSRARDIATATVDHARGLLRDQGGDPAAMLRLLGKAVYHLMRYASQVQRHGQQQ
;
A
#
# COMPACT_ATOMS: atom_id res chain seq x y z
N MET A 1 22.73 11.87 -2.64
CA MET A 1 21.49 12.62 -2.35
C MET A 1 20.57 11.64 -1.64
N PRO A 2 20.20 11.83 -0.36
CA PRO A 2 19.16 11.01 0.22
C PRO A 2 17.86 11.33 -0.52
N GLU A 3 17.28 10.36 -1.22
CA GLU A 3 15.95 10.55 -1.81
C GLU A 3 14.99 10.87 -0.66
N ALA A 4 14.34 12.03 -0.72
CA ALA A 4 13.32 12.39 0.25
C ALA A 4 12.28 11.27 0.29
N SER A 5 11.92 10.80 1.49
CA SER A 5 10.90 9.76 1.62
C SER A 5 9.62 10.23 0.92
N PRO A 6 8.95 9.35 0.14
CA PRO A 6 7.79 9.74 -0.64
C PRO A 6 6.70 10.31 0.27
N THR A 7 6.12 11.44 -0.13
CA THR A 7 5.04 12.04 0.65
C THR A 7 3.73 11.27 0.46
N SER A 8 2.77 11.43 1.36
CA SER A 8 1.43 10.85 1.21
C SER A 8 0.77 11.26 -0.11
N THR A 9 1.02 12.50 -0.57
CA THR A 9 0.53 12.99 -1.88
C THR A 9 1.16 12.22 -3.04
N ASP A 10 2.46 11.92 -2.98
CA ASP A 10 3.14 11.18 -4.05
C ASP A 10 2.68 9.73 -4.10
N MET A 11 2.50 9.10 -2.93
CA MET A 11 1.92 7.76 -2.84
C MET A 11 0.49 7.72 -3.41
N GLY A 12 -0.33 8.73 -3.12
CA GLY A 12 -1.68 8.86 -3.67
C GLY A 12 -1.69 8.95 -5.21
N ARG A 13 -0.78 9.75 -5.78
CA ARG A 13 -0.62 9.85 -7.24
C ARG A 13 -0.22 8.51 -7.87
N ASP A 14 0.69 7.77 -7.23
CA ASP A 14 1.10 6.44 -7.69
C ASP A 14 -0.06 5.44 -7.63
N VAL A 15 -0.93 5.52 -6.61
CA VAL A 15 -2.17 4.72 -6.53
C VAL A 15 -3.10 5.03 -7.70
N ASP A 16 -3.39 6.31 -7.95
CA ASP A 16 -4.28 6.72 -9.03
C ASP A 16 -3.75 6.29 -10.39
N LEU A 17 -2.44 6.46 -10.61
CA LEU A 17 -1.76 6.02 -11.81
C LEU A 17 -1.84 4.49 -11.99
N ALA A 18 -1.66 3.72 -10.92
CA ALA A 18 -1.79 2.26 -10.96
C ALA A 18 -3.19 1.82 -11.38
N LEU A 19 -4.23 2.43 -10.80
CA LEU A 19 -5.62 2.12 -11.11
C LEU A 19 -5.99 2.52 -12.54
N ALA A 20 -5.48 3.65 -13.04
CA ALA A 20 -5.67 4.09 -14.42
C ALA A 20 -4.99 3.13 -15.41
N LEU A 21 -3.72 2.80 -15.19
CA LEU A 21 -2.96 1.88 -16.04
C LEU A 21 -3.57 0.48 -16.09
N ALA A 22 -4.14 0.02 -14.98
CA ALA A 22 -4.79 -1.28 -14.92
C ALA A 22 -6.06 -1.40 -15.76
N GLN A 23 -6.67 -0.30 -16.22
CA GLN A 23 -7.82 -0.36 -17.14
C GLN A 23 -7.45 -0.89 -18.53
N GLY A 24 -6.16 -0.85 -18.89
CA GLY A 24 -5.64 -1.40 -20.14
C GLY A 24 -4.82 -2.67 -19.93
N ARG A 25 -3.77 -2.83 -20.76
CA ARG A 25 -2.72 -3.85 -20.59
C ARG A 25 -1.44 -3.17 -20.12
N PRO A 26 -1.20 -3.02 -18.81
CA PRO A 26 -0.07 -2.27 -18.29
C PRO A 26 1.21 -3.11 -18.37
N THR A 27 1.83 -3.09 -19.55
CA THR A 27 3.10 -3.74 -19.85
C THR A 27 4.15 -2.70 -20.25
N GLY A 28 5.41 -3.02 -19.99
CA GLY A 28 6.56 -2.17 -20.36
C GLY A 28 7.04 -1.24 -19.24
N PRO A 29 8.10 -0.46 -19.51
CA PRO A 29 8.93 0.16 -18.47
C PRO A 29 8.17 1.09 -17.52
N ALA A 30 7.18 1.84 -18.02
CA ALA A 30 6.38 2.73 -17.19
C ALA A 30 5.53 1.97 -16.15
N ALA A 31 4.94 0.85 -16.55
CA ALA A 31 4.16 0.01 -15.65
C ALA A 31 5.07 -0.73 -14.65
N ASP A 32 6.26 -1.15 -15.08
CA ASP A 32 7.28 -1.75 -14.20
C ASP A 32 7.71 -0.78 -13.10
N GLU A 33 7.98 0.49 -13.45
CA GLU A 33 8.40 1.49 -12.47
C GLU A 33 7.28 1.81 -11.48
N VAL A 34 6.03 1.92 -11.94
CA VAL A 34 4.87 2.10 -11.04
C VAL A 34 4.75 0.90 -10.08
N ARG A 35 4.89 -0.34 -10.56
CA ARG A 35 4.89 -1.53 -9.69
C ARG A 35 6.00 -1.46 -8.64
N LYS A 36 7.21 -1.07 -9.04
CA LYS A 36 8.36 -0.93 -8.14
C LYS A 36 8.08 0.10 -7.05
N ARG A 37 7.60 1.30 -7.43
CA ARG A 37 7.25 2.36 -6.47
C ARG A 37 6.16 1.91 -5.49
N LEU A 38 5.09 1.28 -5.98
CA LEU A 38 4.03 0.76 -5.09
C LEU A 38 4.54 -0.30 -4.12
N ARG A 39 5.43 -1.20 -4.55
CA ARG A 39 6.04 -2.19 -3.64
C ARG A 39 6.90 -1.52 -2.58
N SER A 40 7.67 -0.49 -2.94
CA SER A 40 8.40 0.33 -1.96
C SER A 40 7.46 1.01 -0.98
N HIS A 41 6.34 1.56 -1.44
CA HIS A 41 5.33 2.17 -0.57
C HIS A 41 4.71 1.14 0.39
N ILE A 42 4.37 -0.05 -0.09
CA ILE A 42 3.91 -1.15 0.77
C ILE A 42 4.94 -1.46 1.84
N TRP A 43 6.22 -1.59 1.46
CA TRP A 43 7.30 -1.89 2.42
C TRP A 43 7.43 -0.83 3.52
N LEU A 44 7.23 0.44 3.19
CA LEU A 44 7.25 1.54 4.17
C LEU A 44 6.01 1.58 5.07
N LEU A 45 4.87 1.10 4.60
CA LEU A 45 3.57 1.27 5.27
C LEU A 45 3.10 0.04 6.05
N VAL A 46 3.63 -1.15 5.76
CA VAL A 46 3.15 -2.40 6.41
C VAL A 46 3.33 -2.38 7.92
N ASP A 47 4.44 -1.89 8.44
CA ASP A 47 4.69 -1.92 9.88
C ASP A 47 3.84 -0.89 10.64
N PRO A 48 3.75 0.39 10.22
CA PRO A 48 2.80 1.34 10.82
C PRO A 48 1.33 0.89 10.71
N ALA A 49 0.95 0.25 9.60
CA ALA A 49 -0.40 -0.27 9.45
C ALA A 49 -0.67 -1.49 10.35
N GLU A 50 0.34 -2.30 10.65
CA GLU A 50 0.24 -3.41 11.60
C GLU A 50 0.09 -2.89 13.03
N GLU A 51 0.80 -1.84 13.41
CA GLU A 51 0.63 -1.16 14.71
C GLU A 51 -0.82 -0.70 14.89
N TYR A 52 -1.38 -0.02 13.89
CA TYR A 52 -2.81 0.33 13.91
C TYR A 52 -3.71 -0.89 14.14
N ALA A 53 -3.47 -1.99 13.42
CA ALA A 53 -4.29 -3.19 13.54
C ALA A 53 -4.19 -3.81 14.95
N LYS A 54 -3.02 -3.76 15.59
CA LYS A 54 -2.80 -4.26 16.96
C LYS A 54 -3.48 -3.40 18.02
N ASP A 55 -3.58 -2.10 17.79
CA ASP A 55 -4.23 -1.16 18.70
C ASP A 55 -5.77 -1.20 18.66
N LEU A 56 -6.34 -1.82 17.62
CA LEU A 56 -7.78 -2.04 17.56
C LEU A 56 -8.23 -3.07 18.61
N ALA A 57 -9.37 -2.78 19.25
CA ALA A 57 -10.05 -3.77 20.08
C ALA A 57 -10.40 -5.03 19.27
N ASP A 58 -10.54 -6.17 19.95
CA ASP A 58 -10.97 -7.42 19.33
C ASP A 58 -12.33 -7.23 18.65
N SER A 59 -12.30 -7.18 17.31
CA SER A 59 -13.41 -6.71 16.49
C SER A 59 -13.16 -7.07 15.03
N ARG A 60 -14.26 -7.07 14.26
CA ARG A 60 -14.20 -7.21 12.80
C ARG A 60 -13.25 -6.20 12.13
N ALA A 61 -13.11 -4.99 12.70
CA ALA A 61 -12.22 -3.98 12.16
C ALA A 61 -10.75 -4.40 12.27
N ARG A 62 -10.37 -5.00 13.41
CA ARG A 62 -9.05 -5.59 13.62
C ARG A 62 -8.78 -6.70 12.62
N ASP A 63 -9.70 -7.64 12.47
CA ASP A 63 -9.56 -8.76 11.53
C ASP A 63 -9.32 -8.28 10.09
N ILE A 64 -10.09 -7.28 9.65
CA ILE A 64 -9.93 -6.69 8.31
C ILE A 64 -8.57 -6.01 8.17
N ALA A 65 -8.15 -5.24 9.17
CA ALA A 65 -6.86 -4.55 9.14
C ALA A 65 -5.68 -5.55 9.09
N THR A 66 -5.70 -6.57 9.95
CA THR A 66 -4.68 -7.64 9.97
C THR A 66 -4.64 -8.39 8.63
N ALA A 67 -5.79 -8.83 8.12
CA ALA A 67 -5.85 -9.52 6.83
C ALA A 67 -5.35 -8.64 5.67
N THR A 68 -5.59 -7.33 5.73
CA THR A 68 -5.09 -6.37 4.73
C THR A 68 -3.56 -6.25 4.77
N VAL A 69 -2.98 -6.18 5.97
CA VAL A 69 -1.52 -6.13 6.15
C VAL A 69 -0.87 -7.42 5.66
N ASP A 70 -1.42 -8.58 6.02
CA ASP A 70 -0.92 -9.88 5.59
C ASP A 70 -0.99 -10.05 4.07
N HIS A 71 -2.11 -9.62 3.47
CA HIS A 71 -2.25 -9.61 2.01
C HIS A 71 -1.19 -8.72 1.35
N ALA A 72 -0.96 -7.51 1.86
CA ALA A 72 0.04 -6.61 1.32
C ALA A 72 1.48 -7.16 1.44
N ARG A 73 1.80 -7.84 2.55
CA ARG A 73 3.07 -8.58 2.70
C ARG A 73 3.20 -9.71 1.67
N GLY A 74 2.11 -10.38 1.34
CA GLY A 74 2.06 -11.36 0.25
C GLY A 74 2.43 -10.76 -1.10
N LEU A 75 1.93 -9.56 -1.42
CA LEU A 75 2.20 -8.86 -2.69
C LEU A 75 3.67 -8.45 -2.87
N LEU A 76 4.45 -8.34 -1.79
CA LEU A 76 5.89 -8.11 -1.86
C LEU A 76 6.66 -9.34 -2.36
N ARG A 77 6.10 -10.54 -2.18
CA ARG A 77 6.71 -11.82 -2.56
C ARG A 77 6.25 -12.30 -3.94
N ASP A 78 5.07 -11.87 -4.37
CA ASP A 78 4.49 -12.30 -5.63
C ASP A 78 5.11 -11.57 -6.84
N GLN A 79 5.58 -12.35 -7.82
CA GLN A 79 6.20 -11.88 -9.05
C GLN A 79 5.45 -12.29 -10.33
N GLY A 80 4.32 -13.00 -10.21
CA GLY A 80 3.60 -13.58 -11.35
C GLY A 80 2.18 -13.03 -11.55
N GLY A 81 1.50 -13.56 -12.57
CA GLY A 81 0.07 -13.31 -12.82
C GLY A 81 -0.24 -12.19 -13.81
N ASP A 82 -1.52 -11.84 -13.90
CA ASP A 82 -2.01 -10.78 -14.79
C ASP A 82 -1.46 -9.40 -14.35
N PRO A 83 -0.70 -8.70 -15.23
CA PRO A 83 -0.12 -7.39 -14.91
C PRO A 83 -1.14 -6.34 -14.47
N ALA A 84 -2.36 -6.38 -15.04
CA ALA A 84 -3.42 -5.45 -14.69
C ALA A 84 -3.98 -5.75 -13.29
N ALA A 85 -4.28 -7.02 -13.00
CA ALA A 85 -4.68 -7.44 -11.65
C ALA A 85 -3.62 -7.08 -10.60
N MET A 86 -2.34 -7.37 -10.87
CA MET A 86 -1.25 -7.06 -9.95
C MET A 86 -1.18 -5.56 -9.62
N LEU A 87 -1.28 -4.68 -10.63
CA LEU A 87 -1.29 -3.23 -10.39
C LEU A 87 -2.51 -2.76 -9.59
N ARG A 88 -3.70 -3.34 -9.82
CA ARG A 88 -4.89 -3.03 -9.00
C ARG A 88 -4.69 -3.44 -7.54
N LEU A 89 -4.13 -4.63 -7.31
CA LEU A 89 -3.88 -5.15 -5.97
C LEU A 89 -2.87 -4.29 -5.23
N LEU A 90 -1.74 -3.97 -5.87
CA LEU A 90 -0.73 -3.07 -5.31
C LEU A 90 -1.29 -1.69 -4.97
N GLY A 91 -2.02 -1.06 -5.91
CA GLY A 91 -2.62 0.26 -5.69
C GLY A 91 -3.63 0.27 -4.54
N LYS A 92 -4.51 -0.73 -4.47
CA LYS A 92 -5.49 -0.85 -3.37
C LYS A 92 -4.81 -1.11 -2.02
N ALA A 93 -3.78 -1.96 -1.99
CA ALA A 93 -3.03 -2.24 -0.78
C ALA A 93 -2.39 -0.95 -0.23
N VAL A 94 -1.67 -0.20 -1.07
CA VAL A 94 -1.08 1.09 -0.68
C VAL A 94 -2.14 2.06 -0.14
N TYR A 95 -3.27 2.21 -0.84
CA TYR A 95 -4.37 3.08 -0.37
C TYR A 95 -4.86 2.73 1.05
N HIS A 96 -5.11 1.45 1.31
CA HIS A 96 -5.59 1.02 2.63
C HIS A 96 -4.52 1.14 3.72
N LEU A 97 -3.26 0.78 3.41
CA LEU A 97 -2.17 0.90 4.36
C LEU A 97 -1.87 2.38 4.71
N MET A 98 -1.91 3.29 3.73
CA MET A 98 -1.81 4.73 3.99
C MET A 98 -2.88 5.21 4.96
N ARG A 99 -4.12 4.75 4.76
CA ARG A 99 -5.23 5.09 5.67
C ARG A 99 -4.94 4.63 7.09
N TYR A 100 -4.48 3.38 7.28
CA TYR A 100 -4.18 2.83 8.60
C TYR A 100 -2.97 3.52 9.26
N ALA A 101 -1.87 3.69 8.53
CA ALA A 101 -0.68 4.37 9.00
C ALA A 101 -0.97 5.81 9.45
N SER A 102 -1.87 6.52 8.74
CA SER A 102 -2.28 7.87 9.15
C SER A 102 -3.10 7.91 10.44
N GLN A 103 -3.79 6.82 10.81
CA GLN A 103 -4.50 6.75 12.10
C GLN A 103 -3.52 6.59 13.27
N VAL A 104 -2.44 5.82 13.10
CA VAL A 104 -1.37 5.72 14.12
C VAL A 104 -0.77 7.09 14.43
N GLN A 105 -0.43 7.86 13.38
CA GLN A 105 0.12 9.20 13.54
C GLN A 105 -0.82 10.15 14.29
N ARG A 106 -2.13 10.01 14.09
CA ARG A 106 -3.15 10.82 14.80
C ARG A 106 -3.31 10.40 16.25
N HIS A 107 -3.28 9.10 16.54
CA HIS A 107 -3.35 8.59 17.92
C HIS A 107 -2.09 8.95 18.73
N GLY A 108 -0.92 8.97 18.08
CA GLY A 108 0.34 9.39 18.72
C GLY A 108 0.47 10.89 18.97
N GLN A 109 -0.34 11.75 18.32
CA GLN A 109 -0.36 13.21 18.55
C GLN A 109 -1.38 13.65 19.61
N GLN A 110 -2.20 12.73 20.14
CA GLN A 110 -3.21 13.02 21.17
C GLN A 110 -2.80 12.53 22.58
N GLN A 111 -1.52 12.17 22.77
CA GLN A 111 -0.91 11.84 24.06
C GLN A 111 0.15 12.87 24.41
#